data_AF-A0AAV8H373-F1
#
_entry.id   AF-A0AAV8H373-F1
#
_cell.length_a   1.000
_cell.length_b   1.000
_cell.length_c   1.000
_cell.angle_alpha   90.00
_cell.angle_beta   90.00
_cell.angle_gamma   90.00
#
_symmetry.space_group_name_H-M   'P 1'
#
loop_
_entity.id
_entity.type
_entity.pdbx_description
1 polymer ?
#
loop_
_entity_poly.entity_id
_entity_poly.type
_entity_poly.pdbx_seq_one_letter_code
_entity_poly.pdbx_strand_id
1 'polypeptide(L)'
;MTHAKLLAAELLSVIVHPTSPPSFSLPRRRPSSISRTEILGIVVSLEAKPRFLKFLLDDGTGCVPCILWLNPRLPPSDHDPTPEILRLQARRVRLGEQLRVRGRITVYRGMLQITVGDVLVEKDPNMETFHRLDCLRIAKRCYGLAKDDLG
;
A
#
# COMPACT_ATOMS: atom_id res chain seq x y z
N MET A 1 -12.37 -8.98 1.32
CA MET A 1 -12.30 -7.50 1.31
C MET A 1 -11.36 -7.04 0.21
N THR A 2 -11.76 -6.03 -0.56
CA THR A 2 -11.03 -5.53 -1.74
C THR A 2 -9.89 -4.59 -1.34
N HIS A 3 -8.72 -4.71 -1.98
CA HIS A 3 -7.63 -3.74 -1.86
C HIS A 3 -7.80 -2.67 -2.95
N ALA A 4 -7.87 -1.40 -2.57
CA ALA A 4 -7.91 -0.30 -3.53
C ALA A 4 -6.57 -0.19 -4.25
N LYS A 5 -6.57 -0.32 -5.58
CA LYS A 5 -5.36 -0.11 -6.39
C LYS A 5 -5.15 1.40 -6.53
N LEU A 6 -4.03 1.90 -6.03
CA LEU A 6 -3.71 3.33 -6.00
C LEU A 6 -2.28 3.54 -6.44
N LEU A 7 -2.02 4.67 -7.10
CA LEU A 7 -0.67 5.20 -7.24
C LEU A 7 -0.22 5.81 -5.90
N ALA A 8 1.09 5.94 -5.70
CA ALA A 8 1.67 6.51 -4.50
C ALA A 8 1.14 7.92 -4.20
N ALA A 9 1.08 8.80 -5.22
CA ALA A 9 0.53 10.15 -5.08
C ALA A 9 -0.93 10.12 -4.58
N GLU A 10 -1.75 9.22 -5.12
CA GLU A 10 -3.15 9.08 -4.71
C GLU A 10 -3.26 8.61 -3.26
N LEU A 11 -2.47 7.60 -2.88
CA LEU A 11 -2.42 7.10 -1.51
C LEU A 11 -1.96 8.19 -0.53
N LEU A 12 -0.92 8.95 -0.87
CA LEU A 12 -0.38 10.01 -0.01
C LEU A 12 -1.33 11.22 0.10
N SER A 13 -2.27 11.37 -0.83
CA SER A 13 -3.33 12.38 -0.79
C SER A 13 -4.59 11.96 -0.02
N VAL A 14 -4.64 10.74 0.51
CA VAL A 14 -5.81 10.21 1.23
C VAL A 14 -6.17 11.10 2.42
N ILE A 15 -7.46 11.44 2.52
CA ILE A 15 -8.00 12.19 3.65
C ILE A 15 -8.13 11.24 4.84
N VAL A 16 -7.51 11.62 5.95
CA VAL A 16 -7.59 10.93 7.24
C VAL A 16 -8.68 11.59 8.07
N HIS A 17 -9.69 10.82 8.47
CA HIS A 17 -10.73 11.27 9.38
C HIS A 17 -10.37 10.87 10.82
N PRO A 18 -10.47 11.79 11.79
CA PRO A 18 -10.09 11.55 13.18
C PRO A 18 -11.18 10.76 13.93
N THR A 19 -11.49 9.55 13.45
CA THR A 19 -12.37 8.59 14.12
C THR A 19 -11.54 7.61 14.97
N SER A 20 -12.18 6.85 15.86
CA SER A 20 -11.54 5.77 16.63
C SER A 20 -12.16 4.42 16.26
N PRO A 21 -11.52 3.58 15.41
CA PRO A 21 -10.23 3.79 14.74
C PRO A 21 -10.28 4.80 13.58
N PRO A 22 -9.14 5.34 13.11
CA PRO A 22 -9.10 6.26 11.98
C PRO A 22 -9.73 5.66 10.73
N SER A 23 -10.45 6.48 9.97
CA SER A 23 -11.04 6.12 8.69
C SER A 23 -10.45 6.97 7.58
N PHE A 24 -10.48 6.44 6.36
CA PHE A 24 -9.77 7.04 5.24
C PHE A 24 -10.69 7.17 4.04
N SER A 25 -10.58 8.27 3.30
CA SER A 25 -11.32 8.46 2.05
C SER A 25 -10.45 9.12 1.00
N LEU A 26 -10.73 8.82 -0.27
CA LEU A 26 -10.12 9.54 -1.38
C LEU A 26 -10.72 10.96 -1.48
N PRO A 27 -9.93 12.00 -1.77
CA PRO A 27 -10.39 13.39 -1.79
C PRO A 27 -11.58 13.67 -2.71
N ARG A 28 -11.67 12.99 -3.86
CA ARG A 28 -12.60 13.31 -4.94
C ARG A 28 -13.79 12.35 -5.04
N ARG A 29 -14.09 11.61 -3.97
CA ARG A 29 -15.21 10.64 -3.91
C ARG A 29 -16.26 11.08 -2.87
N ARG A 30 -17.52 10.69 -3.10
CA ARG A 30 -18.52 10.53 -2.01
C ARG A 30 -17.91 9.64 -0.91
N PRO A 31 -18.17 9.88 0.39
CA PRO A 31 -17.42 9.32 1.52
C PRO A 31 -17.56 7.79 1.56
N SER A 32 -16.67 7.12 0.84
CA SER A 32 -16.58 5.67 0.83
C SER A 32 -15.25 5.33 1.46
N SER A 33 -15.33 4.74 2.65
CA SER A 33 -14.15 4.42 3.43
C SER A 33 -13.27 3.42 2.67
N ILE A 34 -11.99 3.76 2.53
CA ILE A 34 -10.94 2.83 2.11
C ILE A 34 -10.16 2.43 3.36
N SER A 35 -9.74 1.18 3.44
CA SER A 35 -8.96 0.69 4.59
C SER A 35 -7.78 -0.17 4.19
N ARG A 36 -7.76 -0.61 2.92
CA ARG A 36 -6.77 -1.51 2.34
C ARG A 36 -6.40 -1.04 0.95
N THR A 37 -5.13 -1.19 0.61
CA THR A 37 -4.59 -0.76 -0.68
C THR A 37 -3.64 -1.80 -1.27
N GLU A 38 -3.53 -1.78 -2.59
CA GLU A 38 -2.52 -2.46 -3.38
C GLU A 38 -1.72 -1.39 -4.12
N ILE A 39 -0.39 -1.41 -3.97
CA ILE A 39 0.53 -0.56 -4.72
C ILE A 39 1.60 -1.43 -5.39
N LEU A 40 2.18 -0.93 -6.48
CA LEU A 40 3.32 -1.55 -7.15
C LEU A 40 4.40 -0.49 -7.35
N GLY A 41 5.63 -0.79 -6.95
CA GLY A 41 6.76 0.12 -7.13
C GLY A 41 8.09 -0.56 -6.85
N ILE A 42 9.17 0.22 -6.91
CA ILE A 42 10.54 -0.21 -6.65
C ILE A 42 10.91 0.11 -5.20
N VAL A 43 11.60 -0.81 -4.54
CA VAL A 43 12.12 -0.56 -3.19
C VAL A 43 13.32 0.40 -3.25
N VAL A 44 13.12 1.63 -2.80
CA VAL A 44 14.16 2.69 -2.83
C VAL A 44 14.83 2.92 -1.48
N SER A 45 14.28 2.38 -0.40
CA SER A 45 14.87 2.41 0.95
C SER A 45 14.48 1.16 1.71
N LEU A 46 15.39 0.62 2.52
CA LEU A 46 15.16 -0.55 3.36
C LEU A 46 15.88 -0.39 4.70
N GLU A 47 15.12 -0.51 5.78
CA GLU A 47 15.59 -0.42 7.15
C GLU A 47 15.07 -1.63 7.95
N ALA A 48 15.98 -2.47 8.41
CA ALA A 48 15.64 -3.61 9.25
C ALA A 48 15.58 -3.20 10.73
N LYS A 49 14.46 -3.48 11.39
CA LYS A 49 14.29 -3.34 12.84
C LYS A 49 14.04 -4.72 13.47
N PRO A 50 14.28 -4.89 14.78
CA PRO A 50 14.06 -6.17 15.45
C PRO A 50 12.64 -6.74 15.31
N ARG A 51 11.63 -5.88 15.15
CA ARG A 51 10.20 -6.28 15.10
C ARG A 51 9.54 -6.12 13.74
N PHE A 52 10.16 -5.39 12.82
CA PHE A 52 9.58 -5.09 11.51
C PHE A 52 10.65 -4.72 10.48
N LEU A 53 10.35 -4.89 9.20
CA LEU A 53 11.06 -4.21 8.11
C LEU A 53 10.30 -2.96 7.73
N LYS A 54 11.00 -1.84 7.60
CA LYS A 54 10.48 -0.60 7.04
C LYS A 54 11.13 -0.39 5.68
N PHE A 55 10.35 -0.10 4.67
CA PHE A 55 10.85 0.19 3.34
C PHE A 55 10.00 1.25 2.64
N LEU A 56 10.57 1.90 1.64
CA LEU A 56 9.86 2.84 0.77
C LEU A 56 9.64 2.19 -0.58
N LEU A 57 8.41 2.26 -1.10
CA LEU A 57 8.09 1.92 -2.48
C LEU A 57 7.88 3.18 -3.30
N ASP A 58 8.61 3.29 -4.41
CA ASP A 58 8.49 4.36 -5.38
C ASP A 58 7.87 3.84 -6.68
N ASP A 59 6.78 4.45 -7.11
CA ASP A 59 6.13 4.16 -8.39
C ASP A 59 6.31 5.28 -9.42
N GLY A 60 7.19 6.25 -9.14
CA GLY A 60 7.41 7.46 -9.93
C GLY A 60 6.43 8.59 -9.65
N THR A 61 5.40 8.38 -8.82
CA THR A 61 4.46 9.42 -8.37
C THR A 61 4.65 9.81 -6.91
N GLY A 62 5.41 9.03 -6.16
CA GLY A 62 5.74 9.29 -4.76
C GLY A 62 6.33 8.05 -4.07
N CYS A 63 6.86 8.24 -2.86
CA CYS A 63 7.45 7.17 -2.06
C CYS A 63 6.54 6.83 -0.88
N VAL A 64 6.01 5.61 -0.85
CA VAL A 64 5.10 5.13 0.20
C VAL A 64 5.85 4.33 1.28
N PRO A 65 5.77 4.73 2.56
CA PRO A 65 6.27 3.91 3.65
C PRO A 65 5.47 2.62 3.82
N CYS A 66 6.17 1.50 3.83
CA CYS A 66 5.63 0.16 4.01
C CYS A 66 6.27 -0.50 5.23
N ILE A 67 5.43 -1.04 6.13
CA ILE A 67 5.84 -1.68 7.38
C ILE A 67 5.41 -3.15 7.34
N LEU A 68 6.39 -4.05 7.21
CA LEU A 68 6.20 -5.50 7.31
C LEU A 68 6.56 -5.94 8.74
N TRP A 69 5.57 -6.32 9.53
CA TRP A 69 5.78 -6.82 10.88
C TRP A 69 6.31 -8.25 10.85
N LEU A 70 7.41 -8.50 11.56
CA LEU A 70 8.08 -9.82 11.61
C LEU A 70 7.58 -10.68 12.78
N ASN A 71 6.93 -10.05 13.75
CA ASN A 71 6.33 -10.72 14.90
C ASN A 71 4.81 -10.54 14.83
N PRO A 72 4.03 -11.63 14.72
CA PRO A 72 2.58 -11.52 14.75
C PRO A 72 2.10 -10.96 16.10
N ARG A 73 0.93 -10.31 16.09
CA ARG A 73 0.28 -9.86 17.33
C ARG A 73 -0.08 -11.08 18.17
N LEU A 74 0.00 -10.96 19.49
CA LEU A 74 -0.49 -11.96 20.44
C LEU A 74 -1.84 -11.45 21.00
N PRO A 75 -2.90 -12.28 21.03
CA PRO A 75 -2.98 -13.62 20.42
C PRO A 75 -3.05 -13.54 18.89
N PRO A 76 -2.45 -14.51 18.17
CA PRO A 76 -2.54 -14.58 16.72
C PRO A 76 -3.98 -14.92 16.33
N SER A 77 -4.50 -14.24 15.32
CA SER A 77 -5.75 -14.64 14.67
C SER A 77 -5.50 -15.85 13.76
N ASP A 78 -6.50 -16.71 13.53
CA ASP A 78 -6.42 -17.80 12.53
C ASP A 78 -6.01 -17.33 11.13
N HIS A 79 -6.15 -16.03 10.85
CA HIS A 79 -5.77 -15.41 9.58
C HIS A 79 -4.39 -14.74 9.60
N ASP A 80 -3.68 -14.77 10.73
CA ASP A 80 -2.33 -14.20 10.79
C ASP A 80 -1.34 -15.11 10.06
N PRO A 81 -0.45 -14.53 9.22
CA PRO A 81 0.56 -15.31 8.51
C PRO A 81 1.48 -16.01 9.51
N THR A 82 1.83 -17.25 9.20
CA THR A 82 2.79 -18.02 10.00
C THR A 82 4.17 -17.32 10.01
N PRO A 83 4.99 -17.54 11.05
CA PRO A 83 6.35 -16.99 11.09
C PRO A 83 7.20 -17.32 9.85
N GLU A 84 6.97 -18.48 9.24
CA GLU A 84 7.65 -18.90 8.00
C GLU A 84 7.25 -18.03 6.80
N ILE A 85 5.96 -17.75 6.64
CA ILE A 85 5.45 -16.86 5.59
C ILE A 85 6.01 -15.45 5.78
N LEU A 86 6.04 -14.95 7.01
CA LEU A 86 6.62 -13.63 7.31
C LEU A 86 8.11 -13.56 6.95
N ARG A 87 8.89 -14.60 7.28
CA ARG A 87 10.30 -14.70 6.90
C ARG A 87 10.47 -14.75 5.37
N LEU A 88 9.59 -15.47 4.67
CA LEU A 88 9.63 -15.53 3.21
C LEU A 88 9.32 -14.17 2.57
N GLN A 89 8.29 -13.47 3.07
CA GLN A 89 7.97 -12.10 2.63
C GLN A 89 9.13 -11.14 2.92
N ALA A 90 9.74 -11.24 4.10
CA ALA A 90 10.89 -10.41 4.47
C ALA A 90 12.08 -10.59 3.50
N ARG A 91 12.35 -11.83 3.07
CA ARG A 91 13.41 -12.14 2.08
C ARG A 91 13.17 -11.57 0.69
N ARG A 92 11.91 -11.31 0.33
CA ARG A 92 11.51 -10.68 -0.95
C ARG A 92 11.77 -9.19 -0.97
N VAL A 93 11.81 -8.52 0.19
CA VAL A 93 12.04 -7.08 0.26
C VAL A 93 13.53 -6.79 0.16
N ARG A 94 13.97 -6.33 -1.02
CA ARG A 94 15.37 -5.97 -1.31
C ARG A 94 15.40 -4.64 -2.04
N LEU A 95 16.44 -3.83 -1.81
CA LEU A 95 16.64 -2.59 -2.56
C LEU A 95 16.69 -2.87 -4.06
N GLY A 96 16.02 -2.04 -4.85
CA GLY A 96 15.91 -2.16 -6.31
C GLY A 96 14.89 -3.21 -6.78
N GLU A 97 14.30 -4.00 -5.89
CA GLU A 97 13.30 -4.99 -6.28
C GLU A 97 11.96 -4.31 -6.60
N GLN A 98 11.28 -4.77 -7.66
CA GLN A 98 9.92 -4.34 -7.99
C GLN A 98 8.91 -5.21 -7.23
N LEU A 99 8.15 -4.59 -6.33
CA LEU A 99 7.23 -5.28 -5.44
C LEU A 99 5.80 -4.79 -5.60
N ARG A 100 4.88 -5.75 -5.72
CA ARG A 100 3.47 -5.53 -5.42
C ARG A 100 3.25 -5.72 -3.93
N VAL A 101 2.74 -4.69 -3.27
CA VAL A 101 2.45 -4.70 -1.84
C VAL A 101 0.96 -4.51 -1.62
N ARG A 102 0.38 -5.40 -0.81
CA ARG A 102 -1.00 -5.31 -0.33
C ARG A 102 -1.01 -5.16 1.17
N GLY A 103 -1.84 -4.25 1.68
CA GLY A 103 -1.90 -4.03 3.12
C GLY A 103 -3.00 -3.10 3.56
N ARG A 104 -2.97 -2.79 4.86
CA ARG A 104 -3.88 -1.83 5.49
C ARG A 104 -3.28 -0.44 5.44
N ILE A 105 -4.12 0.55 5.12
CA ILE A 105 -3.75 1.95 5.26
C ILE A 105 -3.75 2.29 6.74
N THR A 106 -2.67 2.90 7.21
CA THR A 106 -2.49 3.31 8.61
C THR A 106 -1.79 4.66 8.67
N VAL A 107 -1.93 5.35 9.79
CA VAL A 107 -1.19 6.59 10.06
C VAL A 107 -0.30 6.36 11.27
N TYR A 108 0.95 6.77 11.16
CA TYR A 108 1.90 6.75 12.27
C TYR A 108 2.63 8.08 12.33
N ARG A 109 2.56 8.75 13.50
CA ARG A 109 3.13 10.09 13.72
C ARG A 109 2.75 11.09 12.61
N GLY A 110 1.46 11.07 12.23
CA GLY A 110 0.91 11.97 11.21
C GLY A 110 1.21 11.57 9.76
N MET A 111 1.99 10.52 9.50
CA MET A 111 2.33 10.08 8.15
C MET A 111 1.53 8.85 7.74
N LEU A 112 1.01 8.85 6.51
CA LEU A 112 0.39 7.69 5.89
C LEU A 112 1.43 6.61 5.59
N GLN A 113 1.06 5.36 5.85
CA GLN A 113 1.89 4.20 5.59
C GLN A 113 1.02 2.96 5.34
N ILE A 114 1.61 1.95 4.71
CA ILE A 114 0.99 0.64 4.54
C ILE A 114 1.50 -0.31 5.63
N THR A 115 0.60 -0.82 6.46
CA THR A 115 0.88 -2.04 7.24
C THR A 115 0.72 -3.23 6.30
N VAL A 116 1.84 -3.81 5.91
CA VAL A 116 1.94 -4.84 4.87
C VAL A 116 1.28 -6.14 5.36
N GLY A 117 0.39 -6.68 4.53
CA GLY A 117 -0.15 -8.03 4.71
C GLY A 117 0.45 -9.03 3.72
N ASP A 118 0.80 -8.56 2.51
CA ASP A 118 1.41 -9.41 1.49
C ASP A 118 2.38 -8.66 0.57
N VAL A 119 3.41 -9.38 0.14
CA VAL A 119 4.48 -8.91 -0.76
C VAL A 119 4.70 -9.94 -1.86
N LEU A 120 4.57 -9.50 -3.10
CA LEU A 120 4.89 -10.28 -4.29
C LEU A 120 6.00 -9.58 -5.08
N VAL A 121 7.01 -10.35 -5.49
CA VAL A 121 8.05 -9.89 -6.42
C VAL A 121 7.49 -9.96 -7.84
N GLU A 122 7.45 -8.84 -8.53
CA GLU A 122 7.00 -8.76 -9.92
C GLU A 122 8.23 -8.83 -10.84
N LYS A 123 8.29 -9.87 -11.67
CA LYS A 123 9.42 -10.11 -12.58
C LYS A 123 9.20 -9.60 -14.00
N ASP A 124 7.93 -9.43 -14.39
CA ASP A 124 7.60 -8.89 -15.72
C ASP A 124 7.71 -7.36 -15.68
N PRO A 125 8.60 -6.76 -16.49
CA PRO A 125 8.81 -5.32 -16.50
C PRO A 125 7.54 -4.54 -16.91
N ASN A 126 6.61 -5.17 -17.63
CA ASN A 126 5.38 -4.51 -18.06
C ASN A 126 4.37 -4.35 -16.92
N MET A 127 4.58 -5.01 -15.77
CA MET A 127 3.63 -5.00 -14.65
C MET A 127 3.41 -3.60 -14.06
N GLU A 128 4.44 -2.75 -14.07
CA GLU A 128 4.30 -1.35 -13.65
C GLU A 128 3.30 -0.61 -14.55
N THR A 129 3.44 -0.77 -15.87
CA THR A 129 2.55 -0.16 -16.86
C THR A 129 1.13 -0.68 -16.71
N PHE A 130 0.94 -2.00 -16.60
CA PHE A 130 -0.38 -2.59 -16.41
C PHE A 130 -1.04 -2.12 -15.11
N HIS A 131 -0.28 -2.07 -14.00
CA HIS A 131 -0.80 -1.58 -12.73
C HIS A 131 -1.20 -0.11 -12.82
N ARG A 132 -0.38 0.75 -13.43
CA ARG A 132 -0.68 2.17 -13.62
C ARG A 132 -1.95 2.37 -14.46
N LEU A 133 -2.10 1.64 -15.57
CA LEU A 133 -3.31 1.67 -16.40
C LEU A 133 -4.55 1.20 -15.61
N ASP A 134 -4.40 0.18 -14.77
CA ASP A 134 -5.46 -0.29 -13.89
C ASP A 134 -5.86 0.75 -12.84
N CYS A 135 -4.89 1.36 -12.16
CA CYS A 135 -5.12 2.45 -11.21
C CYS A 135 -5.87 3.60 -11.88
N LEU A 136 -5.40 4.08 -13.04
CA LEU A 136 -6.07 5.14 -13.81
C LEU A 136 -7.49 4.76 -14.25
N ARG A 137 -7.70 3.53 -14.71
CA ARG A 137 -9.03 3.04 -15.12
C ARG A 137 -9.99 2.99 -13.93
N ILE A 138 -9.55 2.46 -12.78
CA ILE A 138 -10.34 2.38 -11.56
C ILE A 138 -10.57 3.77 -10.99
N ALA A 139 -9.58 4.64 -11.01
CA ALA A 139 -9.68 6.05 -10.64
C ALA A 139 -10.82 6.74 -11.39
N LYS A 140 -10.86 6.58 -12.72
CA LYS A 140 -11.91 7.15 -13.57
C LYS A 140 -13.29 6.55 -13.31
N ARG A 141 -13.39 5.22 -13.15
CA ARG A 141 -14.68 4.51 -13.06
C ARG A 141 -15.27 4.45 -11.66
N CYS A 142 -14.42 4.35 -10.64
CA CYS A 142 -14.81 3.99 -9.28
C CYS A 142 -14.47 5.07 -8.25
N TYR A 143 -13.43 5.88 -8.49
CA TYR A 143 -12.99 6.91 -7.53
C TYR A 143 -13.46 8.31 -7.88
N GLY A 144 -14.02 8.53 -9.09
CA GLY A 144 -14.53 9.83 -9.52
C GLY A 144 -13.45 10.80 -9.99
N LEU A 145 -12.23 10.32 -10.27
CA LEU A 145 -11.08 11.14 -10.63
C LEU A 145 -11.10 11.66 -12.09
N ALA A 146 -12.18 11.41 -12.85
CA ALA A 146 -12.29 11.74 -14.29
C ALA A 146 -13.18 12.95 -14.62
N LYS A 147 -13.81 13.58 -13.62
CA LYS A 147 -14.63 14.77 -13.86
C LYS A 147 -13.82 15.97 -13.39
N ASP A 148 -13.50 16.84 -14.36
CA ASP A 148 -12.86 18.16 -14.23
C ASP A 148 -11.45 18.20 -14.86
N ASP A 149 -11.39 18.08 -16.19
CA ASP A 149 -10.33 18.62 -17.07
C ASP A 149 -10.92 18.94 -18.47
N LEU A 150 -12.15 19.46 -18.49
CA LEU A 150 -12.78 20.14 -19.63
C LEU A 150 -13.70 21.22 -19.07
N GLY A 151 -13.09 22.34 -18.68
CA GLY A 151 -13.75 23.55 -18.22
C GLY A 151 -12.77 24.71 -18.28
#